data_AF-A0A8X6JUM6-F1
#
_entry.id   AF-A0A8X6JUM6-F1
#
_cell.length_a   1.000
_cell.length_b   1.000
_cell.length_c   1.000
_cell.angle_alpha   90.00
_cell.angle_beta   90.00
_cell.angle_gamma   90.00
#
_symmetry.space_group_name_H-M   'P 1'
#
loop_
_entity.id
_entity.type
_entity.pdbx_description
1 polymer ?
#
loop_
_entity_poly.entity_id
_entity_poly.type
_entity_poly.pdbx_seq_one_letter_code
_entity_poly.pdbx_strand_id
1 'polypeptide(L)'
;MDTLFYYIALALLHLNARQMPDLGLQQDSFLSLFFLFLALNFYKWVDFLVIYCAFDLASCFFCCTFSGYNGCFLNYLILMVVVRYLKKFFFCFLTGIFLSSVHVKALVGLEPPFRRGEWLQYQVYYSFIHAGTATMYVDEVLHQLNEDFCYKVQVQGTSSTALGILGFKVLDKWESYLDVDGANALRPHRCVTHLQENGYIRQEQIDFDYQVHQARVKVSEGHNNMEHEVTYHPIPSTKKIKDLIGGYYGLRSIDTTNLKLGDKLVLTVLHGQQIYEDVVILFLGKKIITTKLGKTSALVFAPLVPTEDSIFSGARPVEAYISDDVNKVPLKLKVNLVIGAVEVELTGYKGLKEAIHFQPS
;
A
#
# COMPACT_ATOMS: atom_id res chain seq x y z
N MET A 1 9.51 40.24 25.50
CA MET A 1 9.81 39.37 24.34
C MET A 1 8.52 38.95 23.61
N ASP A 2 7.36 39.47 24.03
CA ASP A 2 6.05 38.83 23.88
C ASP A 2 5.15 39.46 22.82
N THR A 3 5.39 40.71 22.44
CA THR A 3 4.75 41.35 21.29
C THR A 3 5.33 40.84 19.98
N LEU A 4 6.64 40.52 19.94
CA LEU A 4 7.31 40.02 18.74
C LEU A 4 6.75 38.65 18.32
N PHE A 5 6.51 37.73 19.26
CA PHE A 5 5.90 36.43 18.97
C PHE A 5 4.44 36.53 18.51
N TYR A 6 3.67 37.48 19.04
CA TYR A 6 2.30 37.75 18.60
C TYR A 6 2.26 38.27 17.16
N TYR A 7 3.12 39.23 16.81
CA TYR A 7 3.22 39.76 15.45
C TYR A 7 3.83 38.75 14.47
N ILE A 8 4.75 37.89 14.90
CA ILE A 8 5.27 36.77 14.08
C ILE A 8 4.16 35.76 13.82
N ALA A 9 3.34 35.40 14.82
CA ALA A 9 2.21 34.49 14.63
C ALA A 9 1.12 35.09 13.71
N LEU A 10 0.81 36.38 13.88
CA LEU A 10 -0.12 37.10 13.00
C LEU A 10 0.42 37.23 11.56
N ALA A 11 1.73 37.49 11.41
CA ALA A 11 2.41 37.56 10.12
C ALA A 11 2.46 36.20 9.42
N LEU A 12 2.68 35.11 10.15
CA LEU A 12 2.65 33.74 9.61
C LEU A 12 1.23 33.32 9.19
N LEU A 13 0.20 33.76 9.92
CA LEU A 13 -1.21 33.59 9.54
C LEU A 13 -1.58 34.42 8.29
N HIS A 14 -1.06 35.64 8.16
CA HIS A 14 -1.32 36.50 7.00
C HIS A 14 -0.51 36.14 5.74
N LEU A 15 0.74 35.68 5.88
CA LEU A 15 1.58 35.22 4.77
C LEU A 15 1.04 33.93 4.14
N ASN A 16 0.51 33.01 4.95
CA ASN A 16 -0.02 31.75 4.44
C ASN A 16 -1.35 31.87 3.68
N ALA A 17 -2.18 32.89 3.94
CA ALA A 17 -3.49 33.01 3.26
C ALA A 17 -3.40 33.50 1.79
N ARG A 18 -2.25 34.02 1.33
CA ARG A 18 -2.08 34.59 -0.03
C ARG A 18 -1.31 33.71 -1.03
N GLN A 19 -0.74 32.57 -0.63
CA GLN A 19 0.03 31.66 -1.51
C GLN A 19 -0.55 30.23 -1.58
N MET A 20 -1.85 30.08 -1.35
CA MET A 20 -2.48 28.77 -1.11
C MET A 20 -2.73 27.83 -2.31
N PRO A 21 -2.52 28.16 -3.62
CA PRO A 21 -2.67 27.12 -4.65
C PRO A 21 -1.44 26.21 -4.88
N ASP A 22 -0.21 26.61 -4.51
CA ASP A 22 1.01 25.99 -5.10
C ASP A 22 1.84 25.05 -4.20
N LEU A 23 1.42 24.75 -2.96
CA LEU A 23 2.25 23.97 -2.01
C LEU A 23 1.64 22.68 -1.45
N GLY A 24 0.46 22.26 -1.89
CA GLY A 24 -0.07 20.90 -1.59
C GLY A 24 -0.17 20.54 -0.10
N LEU A 25 -0.26 21.50 0.81
CA LEU A 25 -0.34 21.25 2.25
C LEU A 25 -1.79 21.02 2.68
N GLN A 26 -2.02 19.84 3.27
CA GLN A 26 -3.32 19.32 3.71
C GLN A 26 -3.86 20.09 4.94
N GLN A 27 -5.19 20.25 4.98
CA GLN A 27 -5.98 21.05 5.94
C GLN A 27 -5.76 20.70 7.43
N ASP A 28 -5.16 19.54 7.71
CA ASP A 28 -4.92 19.00 9.07
C ASP A 28 -3.76 19.70 9.83
N SER A 29 -2.85 20.35 9.11
CA SER A 29 -1.76 21.16 9.71
C SER A 29 -2.32 22.39 10.43
N PHE A 30 -3.47 22.88 10.00
CA PHE A 30 -4.13 24.04 10.60
C PHE A 30 -4.83 23.67 11.91
N LEU A 31 -5.41 22.47 11.99
CA LEU A 31 -6.11 21.97 13.17
C LEU A 31 -5.13 21.82 14.35
N SER A 32 -3.94 21.25 14.09
CA SER A 32 -2.91 21.05 15.11
C SER A 32 -2.31 22.36 15.64
N LEU A 33 -2.04 23.34 14.77
CA LEU A 33 -1.63 24.69 15.17
C LEU A 33 -2.73 25.45 15.92
N PHE A 34 -3.99 25.28 15.51
CA PHE A 34 -5.16 25.86 16.19
C PHE A 34 -5.36 25.26 17.59
N PHE A 35 -5.19 23.95 17.77
CA PHE A 35 -5.25 23.31 19.09
C PHE A 35 -4.07 23.71 19.99
N LEU A 36 -2.87 23.89 19.43
CA LEU A 36 -1.73 24.42 20.18
C LEU A 36 -1.98 25.87 20.66
N PHE A 37 -2.58 26.69 19.78
CA PHE A 37 -2.98 28.06 20.11
C PHE A 37 -4.08 28.09 21.19
N LEU A 38 -5.11 27.24 21.10
CA LEU A 38 -6.14 27.11 22.13
C LEU A 38 -5.55 26.65 23.47
N ALA A 39 -4.64 25.68 23.46
CA ALA A 39 -3.98 25.18 24.67
C ALA A 39 -3.14 26.28 25.36
N LEU A 40 -2.37 27.06 24.60
CA LEU A 40 -1.58 28.17 25.12
C LEU A 40 -2.45 29.30 25.69
N ASN A 41 -3.60 29.58 25.06
CA ASN A 41 -4.54 30.58 25.55
C ASN A 41 -5.31 30.08 26.78
N PHE A 42 -5.65 28.80 26.86
CA PHE A 42 -6.31 28.21 28.03
C PHE A 42 -5.44 28.31 29.30
N TYR A 43 -4.14 28.02 29.19
CA TYR A 43 -3.21 28.18 30.32
C TYR A 43 -3.13 29.63 30.80
N LYS A 44 -3.07 30.60 29.88
CA LYS A 44 -3.10 32.04 30.21
C LYS A 44 -4.39 32.46 30.92
N TRP A 45 -5.54 31.95 30.48
CA TRP A 45 -6.84 32.22 31.11
C TRP A 45 -6.94 31.64 32.52
N VAL A 46 -6.45 30.42 32.74
CA VAL A 46 -6.45 29.79 34.07
C VAL A 46 -5.53 30.54 35.03
N ASP A 47 -4.36 30.98 34.58
CA ASP A 47 -3.46 31.78 35.42
C ASP A 47 -4.06 33.16 35.74
N PHE A 48 -4.76 33.78 34.79
CA PHE A 48 -5.48 35.03 35.04
C PHE A 48 -6.63 34.85 36.05
N LEU A 49 -7.36 33.73 35.99
CA LEU A 49 -8.43 33.41 36.94
C LEU A 49 -7.87 33.16 38.35
N VAL A 50 -6.73 32.48 38.46
CA VAL A 50 -6.04 32.25 39.75
C VAL A 50 -5.54 33.56 40.34
N ILE A 51 -4.96 34.44 39.53
CA ILE A 51 -4.52 35.77 39.97
C ILE A 51 -5.73 36.62 40.38
N TYR A 52 -6.81 36.61 39.60
CA TYR A 52 -8.04 37.34 39.92
C TYR A 52 -8.67 36.83 41.23
N CYS A 53 -8.80 35.51 41.41
CA CYS A 53 -9.28 34.92 42.66
C CYS A 53 -8.33 35.21 43.84
N ALA A 54 -7.00 35.26 43.63
CA ALA A 54 -6.05 35.64 44.66
C ALA A 54 -6.18 37.12 45.05
N PHE A 55 -6.47 38.00 44.09
CA PHE A 55 -6.80 39.41 44.34
C PHE A 55 -8.12 39.56 45.09
N ASP A 56 -9.18 38.85 44.68
CA ASP A 56 -10.49 38.87 45.33
C ASP A 56 -10.42 38.30 46.78
N LEU A 57 -9.56 37.30 46.99
CA LEU A 57 -9.24 36.78 48.32
C LEU A 57 -8.41 37.74 49.15
N ALA A 58 -7.49 38.52 48.57
CA ALA A 58 -6.75 39.55 49.30
C ALA A 58 -7.69 40.67 49.76
N SER A 59 -8.68 41.06 48.95
CA SER A 59 -9.76 41.97 49.36
C SER A 59 -10.69 41.35 50.40
N CYS A 60 -11.00 40.05 50.31
CA CYS A 60 -11.73 39.34 51.39
C CYS A 60 -10.90 39.23 52.67
N PHE A 61 -9.57 39.02 52.60
CA PHE A 61 -8.69 38.94 53.77
C PHE A 61 -8.64 40.27 54.53
N PHE A 62 -8.68 41.39 53.80
CA PHE A 62 -8.76 42.73 54.39
C PHE A 62 -10.14 43.03 55.02
N CYS A 63 -11.20 42.34 54.56
CA CYS A 63 -12.55 42.46 55.13
C CYS A 63 -12.78 41.48 56.30
N CYS A 64 -12.14 40.30 56.29
CA CYS A 64 -12.32 39.23 57.26
C CYS A 64 -11.46 39.35 58.53
N THR A 65 -10.51 40.29 58.61
CA THR A 65 -9.79 40.58 59.88
C THR A 65 -10.71 41.12 60.99
N PHE A 66 -11.99 41.40 60.71
CA PHE A 66 -12.99 41.83 61.69
C PHE A 66 -14.15 40.86 61.97
N SER A 67 -14.22 39.68 61.34
CA SER A 67 -15.24 38.67 61.68
C SER A 67 -14.70 37.26 61.40
N GLY A 68 -14.40 36.52 62.46
CA GLY A 68 -13.70 35.24 62.45
C GLY A 68 -14.44 34.12 61.71
N TYR A 69 -14.30 34.08 60.38
CA TYR A 69 -14.80 32.99 59.54
C TYR A 69 -13.65 32.15 58.99
N ASN A 70 -13.38 31.00 59.63
CA ASN A 70 -12.42 29.98 59.17
C ASN A 70 -12.80 29.31 57.82
N GLY A 71 -13.96 29.63 57.24
CA GLY A 71 -14.44 29.04 55.98
C GLY A 71 -13.71 29.53 54.73
N CYS A 72 -13.19 30.76 54.73
CA CYS A 72 -12.57 31.36 53.54
C CYS A 72 -11.23 30.69 53.17
N PHE A 73 -10.43 30.34 54.19
CA PHE A 73 -9.15 29.65 54.01
C PHE A 73 -9.33 28.21 53.50
N LEU A 74 -10.34 27.50 53.99
CA LEU A 74 -10.63 26.13 53.54
C LEU A 74 -11.11 26.11 52.08
N ASN A 75 -11.95 27.06 51.67
CA ASN A 75 -12.39 27.21 50.29
C ASN A 75 -11.24 27.57 49.34
N TYR A 76 -10.29 28.40 49.77
CA TYR A 76 -9.08 28.70 49.00
C TYR A 76 -8.18 27.47 48.81
N LEU A 77 -7.96 26.70 49.88
CA LEU A 77 -7.16 25.49 49.82
C LEU A 77 -7.82 24.45 48.90
N ILE A 78 -9.13 24.27 48.98
CA ILE A 78 -9.90 23.39 48.08
C ILE A 78 -9.77 23.86 46.63
N LEU A 79 -9.90 25.17 46.37
CA LEU A 79 -9.76 25.73 45.02
C LEU A 79 -8.35 25.49 44.46
N MET A 80 -7.29 25.71 45.25
CA MET A 80 -5.91 25.45 44.84
C MET A 80 -5.67 23.96 44.53
N VAL A 81 -6.24 23.06 45.34
CA VAL A 81 -6.16 21.62 45.11
C VAL A 81 -6.88 21.24 43.82
N VAL A 82 -8.12 21.71 43.62
CA VAL A 82 -8.92 21.45 42.42
C VAL A 82 -8.23 21.97 41.15
N VAL A 83 -7.70 23.21 41.17
CA VAL A 83 -6.96 23.78 40.03
C VAL A 83 -5.70 22.98 39.72
N ARG A 84 -4.98 22.50 40.74
CA ARG A 84 -3.78 21.66 40.56
C ARG A 84 -4.12 20.31 39.92
N TYR A 85 -5.25 19.70 40.28
CA TYR A 85 -5.71 18.47 39.65
C TYR A 85 -6.27 18.70 38.24
N LEU A 86 -6.99 19.79 37.99
CA LEU A 86 -7.47 20.15 36.65
C LEU A 86 -6.31 20.44 35.68
N LYS A 87 -5.26 21.14 36.12
CA LYS A 87 -4.05 21.35 35.31
C LYS A 87 -3.34 20.04 34.97
N LYS A 88 -3.23 19.10 35.93
CA LYS A 88 -2.66 17.76 35.69
C LYS A 88 -3.52 16.93 34.74
N PHE A 89 -4.84 16.95 34.91
CA PHE A 89 -5.77 16.25 34.02
C PHE A 89 -5.69 16.80 32.60
N PHE A 90 -5.68 18.13 32.43
CA PHE A 90 -5.57 18.77 31.13
C PHE A 90 -4.20 18.55 30.47
N PHE A 91 -3.12 18.55 31.25
CA PHE A 91 -1.78 18.20 30.77
C PHE A 91 -1.73 16.73 30.29
N CYS A 92 -2.24 15.79 31.07
CA CYS A 92 -2.31 14.37 30.68
C CYS A 92 -3.18 14.15 29.44
N PHE A 93 -4.31 14.86 29.33
CA PHE A 93 -5.21 14.81 28.19
C PHE A 93 -4.54 15.37 26.92
N LEU A 94 -3.86 16.52 27.02
CA LEU A 94 -3.09 17.10 25.92
C LEU A 94 -1.94 16.19 25.49
N THR A 95 -1.20 15.58 26.43
CA THR A 95 -0.14 14.62 26.09
C THR A 95 -0.71 13.34 25.47
N GLY A 96 -1.91 12.92 25.88
CA GLY A 96 -2.61 11.77 25.31
C GLY A 96 -3.05 12.01 23.87
N ILE A 97 -3.57 13.21 23.56
CA ILE A 97 -3.95 13.62 22.20
C ILE A 97 -2.70 13.77 21.31
N PHE A 98 -1.59 14.26 21.85
CA PHE A 98 -0.34 14.36 21.10
C PHE A 98 0.25 12.98 20.78
N LEU A 99 0.13 12.02 21.70
CA LEU A 99 0.58 10.63 21.48
C LEU A 99 -0.34 9.85 20.54
N SER A 100 -1.65 10.14 20.52
CA SER A 100 -2.57 9.52 19.54
C SER A 100 -2.40 10.08 18.12
N SER A 101 -1.79 11.25 17.97
CA SER A 101 -1.55 11.89 16.66
C SER A 101 -0.26 11.42 15.97
N VAL A 102 0.56 10.57 16.61
CA VAL A 102 1.82 10.06 16.04
C VAL A 102 1.65 8.70 15.31
N HIS A 103 0.45 8.16 15.20
CA HIS A 103 0.18 6.96 14.40
C HIS A 103 -0.53 7.28 13.09
N VAL A 104 0.11 8.10 12.25
CA VAL A 104 -0.05 7.98 10.80
C VAL A 104 1.28 7.46 10.28
N LYS A 105 1.39 6.13 10.15
CA LYS A 105 2.43 5.55 9.30
C LYS A 105 2.19 6.11 7.90
N ALA A 106 3.15 6.90 7.42
CA ALA A 106 3.20 7.40 6.07
C ALA A 106 2.98 6.24 5.08
N LEU A 107 1.82 6.22 4.44
CA LEU A 107 1.58 5.52 3.17
C LEU A 107 1.90 6.46 1.98
N VAL A 108 2.77 7.44 2.23
CA VAL A 108 3.19 8.47 1.29
C VAL A 108 4.63 8.15 0.86
N GLY A 109 4.81 7.80 -0.42
CA GLY A 109 6.11 7.90 -1.08
C GLY A 109 7.07 6.72 -1.01
N LEU A 110 6.60 5.47 -0.90
CA LEU A 110 7.48 4.35 -1.28
C LEU A 110 7.55 4.30 -2.81
N GLU A 111 8.70 4.71 -3.36
CA GLU A 111 8.99 4.43 -4.76
C GLU A 111 8.79 2.93 -5.04
N PRO A 112 8.24 2.56 -6.20
CA PRO A 112 8.10 1.17 -6.56
C PRO A 112 9.46 0.45 -6.49
N PRO A 113 9.53 -0.82 -6.08
CA PRO A 113 10.76 -1.60 -5.96
C PRO A 113 11.34 -2.05 -7.31
N PHE A 114 10.84 -1.48 -8.41
CA PHE A 114 11.27 -1.74 -9.77
C PHE A 114 11.52 -0.39 -10.45
N ARG A 115 12.11 -0.43 -11.65
CA ARG A 115 12.26 0.74 -12.50
C ARG A 115 11.96 0.40 -13.95
N ARG A 116 11.77 1.46 -14.73
CA ARG A 116 11.68 1.39 -16.20
C ARG A 116 12.93 0.72 -16.77
N GLY A 117 12.77 -0.16 -17.74
CA GLY A 117 13.82 -1.01 -18.28
C GLY A 117 14.16 -2.25 -17.43
N GLU A 118 13.45 -2.51 -16.32
CA GLU A 118 13.58 -3.77 -15.60
C GLU A 118 13.14 -4.93 -16.50
N TRP A 119 13.99 -5.94 -16.61
CA TRP A 119 13.72 -7.16 -17.37
C TRP A 119 14.04 -8.37 -16.52
N LEU A 120 13.11 -9.32 -16.44
CA LEU A 120 13.22 -10.54 -15.65
C LEU A 120 12.93 -11.75 -16.56
N GLN A 121 13.73 -12.80 -16.44
CA GLN A 121 13.58 -14.04 -17.21
C GLN A 121 13.45 -15.24 -16.29
N TYR A 122 12.49 -16.09 -16.62
CA TYR A 122 12.10 -17.25 -15.85
C TYR A 122 12.09 -18.51 -16.70
N GLN A 123 12.42 -19.63 -16.07
CA GLN A 123 12.16 -20.96 -16.61
C GLN A 123 11.01 -21.60 -15.86
N VAL A 124 10.11 -22.22 -16.61
CA VAL A 124 8.93 -22.92 -16.12
C VAL A 124 9.19 -24.42 -16.21
N TYR A 125 8.97 -25.11 -15.11
CA TYR A 125 9.12 -26.55 -14.98
C TYR A 125 7.80 -27.18 -14.57
N TYR A 126 7.42 -28.27 -15.22
CA TYR A 126 6.43 -29.19 -14.71
C TYR A 126 7.15 -30.40 -14.11
N SER A 127 7.16 -30.48 -12.79
CA SER A 127 8.03 -31.37 -12.01
C SER A 127 9.49 -31.20 -12.43
N PHE A 128 10.07 -32.15 -13.14
CA PHE A 128 11.46 -32.12 -13.64
C PHE A 128 11.57 -31.79 -15.13
N ILE A 129 10.44 -31.57 -15.82
CA ILE A 129 10.39 -31.31 -17.26
C ILE A 129 10.38 -29.80 -17.50
N HIS A 130 11.31 -29.31 -18.33
CA HIS A 130 11.31 -27.91 -18.75
C HIS A 130 10.12 -27.65 -19.68
N ALA A 131 9.12 -26.94 -19.15
CA ALA A 131 7.85 -26.69 -19.80
C ALA A 131 7.86 -25.41 -20.65
N GLY A 132 8.67 -24.41 -20.30
CA GLY A 132 8.68 -23.16 -21.04
C GLY A 132 9.52 -22.06 -20.40
N THR A 133 9.45 -20.88 -21.00
CA THR A 133 10.10 -19.67 -20.50
C THR A 133 9.09 -18.56 -20.33
N ALA A 134 9.28 -17.73 -19.31
CA ALA A 134 8.51 -16.51 -19.14
C ALA A 134 9.45 -15.31 -19.01
N THR A 135 9.00 -14.15 -19.48
CA THR A 135 9.71 -12.89 -19.31
C THR A 135 8.77 -11.84 -18.76
N MET A 136 9.31 -10.94 -17.95
CA MET A 136 8.62 -9.72 -17.52
C MET A 136 9.48 -8.53 -17.91
N TYR A 137 8.86 -7.48 -18.39
CA TYR A 137 9.54 -6.27 -18.83
C TYR A 137 8.75 -5.04 -18.45
N VAL A 138 9.40 -4.08 -17.79
CA VAL A 138 8.85 -2.74 -17.55
C VAL A 138 9.39 -1.83 -18.64
N ASP A 139 8.50 -1.24 -19.43
CA ASP A 139 8.90 -0.36 -20.54
C ASP A 139 9.76 0.81 -20.05
N GLU A 140 10.72 1.22 -20.88
CA GLU A 140 11.63 2.34 -20.61
C GLU A 140 10.89 3.69 -20.62
N VAL A 141 9.82 3.77 -21.40
CA VAL A 141 9.02 4.98 -21.58
C VAL A 141 7.71 4.88 -20.79
N LEU A 142 7.28 6.00 -20.23
CA LEU A 142 5.94 6.10 -19.65
C LEU A 142 4.91 6.25 -20.77
N HIS A 143 3.83 5.50 -20.66
CA HIS A 143 2.76 5.51 -21.65
C HIS A 143 1.66 6.45 -21.17
N GLN A 144 1.17 7.30 -22.05
CA GLN A 144 0.04 8.16 -21.74
C GLN A 144 -1.26 7.44 -22.14
N LEU A 145 -2.17 7.28 -21.18
CA LEU A 145 -3.53 6.80 -21.40
C LEU A 145 -4.49 7.88 -20.92
N ASN A 146 -5.24 8.46 -21.85
CA ASN A 146 -6.05 9.66 -21.60
C ASN A 146 -5.17 10.79 -21.02
N GLU A 147 -5.44 11.25 -19.80
CA GLU A 147 -4.70 12.32 -19.12
C GLU A 147 -3.64 11.78 -18.14
N ASP A 148 -3.56 10.45 -17.95
CA ASP A 148 -2.68 9.81 -16.97
C ASP A 148 -1.42 9.22 -17.61
N PHE A 149 -0.30 9.31 -16.90
CA PHE A 149 0.93 8.57 -17.24
C PHE A 149 0.95 7.22 -16.53
N CYS A 150 1.35 6.19 -17.26
CA CYS A 150 1.38 4.81 -16.77
C CYS A 150 2.73 4.15 -17.04
N TYR A 151 3.16 3.31 -16.10
CA TYR A 151 4.08 2.22 -16.42
C TYR A 151 3.38 1.24 -17.36
N LYS A 152 4.09 0.76 -18.38
CA LYS A 152 3.65 -0.42 -19.14
C LYS A 152 4.49 -1.62 -18.73
N VAL A 153 3.83 -2.62 -18.18
CA VAL A 153 4.46 -3.89 -17.82
C VAL A 153 3.99 -4.95 -18.80
N GLN A 154 4.92 -5.69 -19.38
CA GLN A 154 4.65 -6.80 -20.28
C GLN A 154 5.12 -8.10 -19.66
N VAL A 155 4.30 -9.13 -19.78
CA VAL A 155 4.62 -10.50 -19.38
C VAL A 155 4.40 -11.38 -20.59
N GLN A 156 5.38 -12.20 -20.93
CA GLN A 156 5.27 -13.12 -22.06
C GLN A 156 5.67 -14.53 -21.62
N GLY A 157 4.85 -15.52 -21.94
CA GLY A 157 5.09 -16.93 -21.69
C GLY A 157 5.18 -17.71 -23.00
N THR A 158 6.13 -18.64 -23.10
CA THR A 158 6.28 -19.53 -24.25
C THR A 158 6.54 -20.96 -23.81
N SER A 159 5.89 -21.92 -24.45
CA SER A 159 6.20 -23.35 -24.26
C SER A 159 7.62 -23.65 -24.73
N SER A 160 8.27 -24.65 -24.12
CA SER A 160 9.56 -25.14 -24.58
C SER A 160 9.44 -25.75 -25.98
N THR A 161 10.52 -25.72 -26.76
CA THR A 161 10.52 -26.29 -28.12
C THR A 161 10.09 -27.76 -28.12
N ALA A 162 10.53 -28.54 -27.13
CA ALA A 162 10.16 -29.95 -27.00
C ALA A 162 8.64 -30.13 -26.80
N LEU A 163 8.03 -29.37 -25.89
CA LEU A 163 6.57 -29.43 -25.68
C LEU A 163 5.78 -28.89 -26.87
N GLY A 164 6.28 -27.84 -27.52
CA GLY A 164 5.67 -27.30 -28.74
C GLY A 164 5.61 -28.32 -29.89
N ILE A 165 6.67 -29.13 -30.08
CA ILE A 165 6.68 -30.22 -31.07
C ILE A 165 5.67 -31.32 -30.73
N LEU A 166 5.42 -31.56 -29.44
CA LEU A 166 4.43 -32.54 -28.97
C LEU A 166 2.98 -32.01 -28.98
N GLY A 167 2.75 -30.82 -29.54
CA GLY A 167 1.40 -30.23 -29.64
C GLY A 167 0.96 -29.42 -28.41
N PHE A 168 1.87 -29.12 -27.47
CA PHE A 168 1.58 -28.25 -26.33
C PHE A 168 2.19 -26.86 -26.54
N LYS A 169 1.87 -26.24 -27.69
CA LYS A 169 2.41 -24.93 -28.06
C LYS A 169 1.66 -23.82 -27.32
N VAL A 170 2.40 -22.98 -26.61
CA VAL A 170 1.89 -21.80 -25.89
C VAL A 170 2.69 -20.58 -26.30
N LEU A 171 2.00 -19.49 -26.62
CA LEU A 171 2.56 -18.15 -26.82
C LEU A 171 1.58 -17.13 -26.25
N ASP A 172 1.81 -16.78 -25.00
CA ASP A 172 0.91 -15.89 -24.28
C ASP A 172 1.60 -14.59 -23.96
N LYS A 173 0.83 -13.51 -24.01
CA LYS A 173 1.30 -12.16 -23.72
C LYS A 173 0.24 -11.42 -22.92
N TRP A 174 0.65 -10.86 -21.80
CA TRP A 174 -0.15 -9.96 -20.98
C TRP A 174 0.55 -8.61 -20.89
N GLU A 175 -0.22 -7.54 -20.96
CA GLU A 175 0.24 -6.17 -20.75
C GLU A 175 -0.65 -5.50 -19.72
N SER A 176 -0.04 -4.72 -18.85
CA SER A 176 -0.77 -3.89 -17.88
C SER A 176 -0.20 -2.48 -17.87
N TYR A 177 -1.10 -1.52 -17.90
CA TYR A 177 -0.78 -0.10 -17.79
C TYR A 177 -1.13 0.35 -16.38
N LEU A 178 -0.12 0.56 -15.57
CA LEU A 178 -0.23 0.82 -14.14
C LEU A 178 0.06 2.28 -13.85
N ASP A 179 -0.76 2.89 -13.01
CA ASP A 179 -0.55 4.24 -12.50
C ASP A 179 0.88 4.43 -11.95
N VAL A 180 1.51 5.56 -12.30
CA VAL A 180 2.85 5.91 -11.80
C VAL A 180 2.82 6.50 -10.38
N ASP A 181 1.66 6.99 -9.95
CA ASP A 181 1.47 7.58 -8.63
C ASP A 181 1.38 6.50 -7.54
N GLY A 182 2.31 6.56 -6.59
CA GLY A 182 2.35 5.71 -5.42
C GLY A 182 1.09 5.81 -4.55
N ALA A 183 0.38 6.94 -4.55
CA ALA A 183 -0.88 7.11 -3.82
C ALA A 183 -1.98 6.14 -4.31
N ASN A 184 -1.97 5.86 -5.62
CA ASN A 184 -2.90 4.93 -6.28
C ASN A 184 -2.38 3.48 -6.28
N ALA A 185 -1.21 3.25 -5.68
CA ALA A 185 -0.63 1.94 -5.42
C ALA A 185 -0.51 1.07 -6.68
N LEU A 186 -0.15 1.63 -7.85
CA LEU A 186 -0.08 0.92 -9.14
C LEU A 186 -1.45 0.41 -9.59
N ARG A 187 -2.44 1.29 -9.66
CA ARG A 187 -3.79 0.97 -10.12
C ARG A 187 -3.79 0.72 -11.63
N PRO A 188 -4.46 -0.33 -12.15
CA PRO A 188 -4.48 -0.60 -13.58
C PRO A 188 -5.43 0.38 -14.31
N HIS A 189 -4.99 0.98 -15.41
CA HIS A 189 -5.84 1.75 -16.32
C HIS A 189 -6.33 0.89 -17.48
N ARG A 190 -5.44 0.00 -17.96
CA ARG A 190 -5.73 -0.93 -19.04
C ARG A 190 -4.96 -2.23 -18.87
N CYS A 191 -5.61 -3.34 -19.21
CA CYS A 191 -4.98 -4.65 -19.34
C CYS A 191 -5.24 -5.19 -20.74
N VAL A 192 -4.23 -5.81 -21.34
CA VAL A 192 -4.35 -6.44 -22.65
C VAL A 192 -3.78 -7.84 -22.57
N THR A 193 -4.55 -8.82 -22.98
CA THR A 193 -4.18 -10.23 -22.98
C THR A 193 -4.26 -10.76 -24.41
N HIS A 194 -3.25 -11.49 -24.84
CA HIS A 194 -3.21 -12.23 -26.09
C HIS A 194 -2.68 -13.63 -25.79
N LEU A 195 -3.56 -14.62 -25.79
CA LEU A 195 -3.23 -16.02 -25.58
C LEU A 195 -3.25 -16.75 -26.91
N GLN A 196 -2.26 -17.62 -27.11
CA GLN A 196 -2.22 -18.51 -28.25
C GLN A 196 -1.77 -19.90 -27.79
N GLU A 197 -2.75 -20.78 -27.62
CA GLU A 197 -2.56 -22.10 -27.01
C GLU A 197 -3.10 -23.17 -27.95
N ASN A 198 -2.20 -23.97 -28.53
CA ASN A 198 -2.53 -25.09 -29.42
C ASN A 198 -3.57 -24.78 -30.54
N GLY A 199 -3.52 -23.56 -31.08
CA GLY A 199 -4.42 -23.09 -32.16
C GLY A 199 -5.66 -22.34 -31.67
N TYR A 200 -5.98 -22.39 -30.39
CA TYR A 200 -6.93 -21.47 -29.77
C TYR A 200 -6.27 -20.10 -29.58
N ILE A 201 -7.01 -19.04 -29.89
CA ILE A 201 -6.58 -17.66 -29.69
C ILE A 201 -7.61 -16.98 -28.79
N ARG A 202 -7.13 -16.24 -27.79
CA ARG A 202 -7.97 -15.33 -26.99
C ARG A 202 -7.30 -13.97 -26.90
N GLN A 203 -8.06 -12.94 -27.25
CA GLN A 203 -7.67 -11.53 -27.14
C GLN A 203 -8.62 -10.86 -26.18
N GLU A 204 -8.11 -10.27 -25.11
CA GLU A 204 -8.91 -9.57 -24.11
C GLU A 204 -8.33 -8.20 -23.85
N GLN A 205 -9.20 -7.20 -23.75
CA GLN A 205 -8.84 -5.86 -23.29
C GLN A 205 -9.79 -5.45 -22.18
N ILE A 206 -9.22 -5.00 -21.07
CA ILE A 206 -9.95 -4.46 -19.93
C ILE A 206 -9.57 -3.00 -19.76
N ASP A 207 -10.55 -2.11 -19.84
CA ASP A 207 -10.40 -0.67 -19.62
C ASP A 207 -11.06 -0.32 -18.28
N PHE A 208 -10.29 0.24 -17.34
CA PHE A 208 -10.80 0.62 -16.02
C PHE A 208 -11.17 2.11 -16.03
N ASP A 209 -12.45 2.41 -15.85
CA ASP A 209 -12.95 3.76 -15.67
C ASP A 209 -13.34 3.99 -14.21
N TYR A 210 -12.48 4.73 -13.51
CA TYR A 210 -12.68 5.04 -12.11
C TYR A 210 -13.60 6.23 -11.85
N GLN A 211 -13.92 7.04 -12.87
CA GLN A 211 -14.86 8.15 -12.75
C GLN A 211 -16.30 7.61 -12.73
N VAL A 212 -16.60 6.63 -13.59
CA VAL A 212 -17.92 5.96 -13.60
C VAL A 212 -17.96 4.66 -12.80
N HIS A 213 -16.85 4.30 -12.12
CA HIS A 213 -16.72 3.08 -11.32
C HIS A 213 -17.07 1.79 -12.08
N GLN A 214 -16.53 1.64 -13.29
CA GLN A 214 -16.83 0.51 -14.16
C GLN A 214 -15.60 0.06 -14.97
N ALA A 215 -15.42 -1.24 -15.11
CA ALA A 215 -14.46 -1.85 -16.01
C ALA A 215 -15.18 -2.35 -17.26
N ARG A 216 -14.75 -1.90 -18.44
CA ARG A 216 -15.23 -2.42 -19.72
C ARG A 216 -14.30 -3.54 -20.17
N VAL A 217 -14.86 -4.73 -20.41
CA VAL A 217 -14.10 -5.89 -20.87
C VAL A 217 -14.52 -6.22 -22.29
N LYS A 218 -13.56 -6.35 -23.20
CA LYS A 218 -13.76 -6.84 -24.57
C LYS A 218 -13.01 -8.14 -24.71
N VAL A 219 -13.69 -9.19 -25.15
CA VAL A 219 -13.07 -10.49 -25.43
C VAL A 219 -13.32 -10.86 -26.88
N SER A 220 -12.30 -11.42 -27.51
CA SER A 220 -12.41 -12.11 -28.77
C SER A 220 -11.67 -13.43 -28.70
N GLU A 221 -12.35 -14.55 -28.95
CA GLU A 221 -11.74 -15.87 -28.78
C GLU A 221 -12.27 -16.94 -29.73
N GLY A 222 -11.43 -17.93 -30.07
CA GLY A 222 -11.78 -19.03 -30.96
C GLY A 222 -10.58 -19.72 -31.60
N HIS A 223 -10.84 -20.77 -32.38
CA HIS A 223 -9.81 -21.46 -33.18
C HIS A 223 -9.76 -20.94 -34.63
N ASN A 224 -10.94 -20.80 -35.26
CA ASN A 224 -11.09 -20.40 -36.66
C ASN A 224 -12.03 -19.21 -36.83
N ASN A 225 -13.16 -19.23 -36.11
CA ASN A 225 -14.11 -18.14 -36.04
C ASN A 225 -14.02 -17.54 -34.64
N MET A 226 -13.59 -16.28 -34.57
CA MET A 226 -13.50 -15.57 -33.30
C MET A 226 -14.90 -15.11 -32.89
N GLU A 227 -15.33 -15.52 -31.70
CA GLU A 227 -16.48 -14.90 -31.04
C GLU A 227 -16.07 -13.55 -30.47
N HIS A 228 -17.03 -12.67 -30.26
CA HIS A 228 -16.79 -11.32 -29.76
C HIS A 228 -17.80 -10.98 -28.67
N GLU A 229 -17.29 -10.56 -27.51
CA GLU A 229 -18.10 -10.19 -26.37
C GLU A 229 -17.64 -8.84 -25.81
N VAL A 230 -18.59 -8.02 -25.37
CA VAL A 230 -18.30 -6.80 -24.60
C VAL A 230 -19.17 -6.80 -23.36
N THR A 231 -18.54 -6.79 -22.19
CA THR A 231 -19.20 -6.74 -20.88
C THR A 231 -18.72 -5.54 -20.07
N TYR A 232 -19.47 -5.25 -19.00
CA TYR A 232 -19.20 -4.15 -18.10
C TYR A 232 -19.34 -4.62 -16.66
N HIS A 233 -18.32 -4.36 -15.85
CA HIS A 233 -18.21 -4.86 -14.47
C HIS A 233 -18.10 -3.68 -13.51
N PRO A 234 -18.92 -3.61 -12.45
CA PRO A 234 -18.82 -2.53 -11.46
C PRO A 234 -17.50 -2.62 -10.70
N ILE A 235 -16.78 -1.50 -10.59
CA ILE A 235 -15.57 -1.41 -9.77
C ILE A 235 -15.97 -0.91 -8.38
N PRO A 236 -15.69 -1.65 -7.30
CA PRO A 236 -15.99 -1.18 -5.95
C PRO A 236 -15.18 0.09 -5.63
N SER A 237 -15.86 1.21 -5.39
CA SER A 237 -15.21 2.52 -5.11
C SER A 237 -14.40 2.52 -3.79
N THR A 238 -14.68 1.58 -2.89
CA THR A 238 -14.01 1.41 -1.60
C THR A 238 -12.78 0.50 -1.66
N LYS A 239 -12.54 -0.20 -2.77
CA LYS A 239 -11.46 -1.18 -2.90
C LYS A 239 -10.47 -0.76 -3.99
N LYS A 240 -9.18 -0.97 -3.73
CA LYS A 240 -8.13 -0.80 -4.76
C LYS A 240 -8.09 -2.05 -5.64
N ILE A 241 -8.91 -2.08 -6.68
CA ILE A 241 -8.93 -3.17 -7.66
C ILE A 241 -7.59 -3.29 -8.37
N LYS A 242 -7.19 -4.52 -8.66
CA LYS A 242 -5.97 -4.88 -9.39
C LYS A 242 -6.30 -5.85 -10.52
N ASP A 243 -5.49 -5.85 -11.56
CA ASP A 243 -5.36 -6.98 -12.47
C ASP A 243 -4.27 -7.93 -11.93
N LEU A 244 -4.00 -9.03 -12.64
CA LEU A 244 -2.98 -9.99 -12.20
C LEU A 244 -1.59 -9.35 -12.10
N ILE A 245 -1.19 -8.55 -13.10
CA ILE A 245 0.13 -7.91 -13.13
C ILE A 245 0.24 -6.83 -12.05
N GLY A 246 -0.75 -5.94 -11.92
CA GLY A 246 -0.79 -4.91 -10.89
C GLY A 246 -0.93 -5.47 -9.48
N GLY A 247 -1.62 -6.60 -9.30
CA GLY A 247 -1.68 -7.31 -8.03
C GLY A 247 -0.29 -7.84 -7.63
N TYR A 248 0.43 -8.41 -8.59
CA TYR A 248 1.80 -8.85 -8.41
C TYR A 248 2.78 -7.69 -8.11
N TYR A 249 2.80 -6.65 -8.93
CA TYR A 249 3.68 -5.49 -8.71
C TYR A 249 3.30 -4.69 -7.46
N GLY A 250 2.02 -4.69 -7.10
CA GLY A 250 1.52 -4.19 -5.83
C GLY A 250 2.07 -4.99 -4.65
N LEU A 251 2.11 -6.33 -4.74
CA LEU A 251 2.69 -7.19 -3.71
C LEU A 251 4.18 -6.89 -3.48
N ARG A 252 4.95 -6.59 -4.54
CA ARG A 252 6.35 -6.15 -4.41
C ARG A 252 6.47 -4.85 -3.62
N SER A 253 5.50 -3.95 -3.79
CA SER A 253 5.52 -2.58 -3.27
C SER A 253 5.04 -2.46 -1.82
N ILE A 254 4.69 -3.57 -1.15
CA ILE A 254 4.26 -3.52 0.25
C ILE A 254 5.46 -3.24 1.17
N ASP A 255 5.21 -2.51 2.26
CA ASP A 255 6.15 -2.39 3.36
C ASP A 255 6.24 -3.74 4.10
N THR A 256 7.41 -4.37 4.02
CA THR A 256 7.69 -5.67 4.63
C THR A 256 8.46 -5.58 5.94
N THR A 257 8.81 -4.37 6.40
CA THR A 257 9.70 -4.16 7.57
C THR A 257 9.15 -4.73 8.86
N ASN A 258 7.82 -4.71 9.02
CA ASN A 258 7.13 -5.09 10.24
C ASN A 258 6.26 -6.35 10.09
N LEU A 259 6.35 -7.06 8.95
CA LEU A 259 5.56 -8.25 8.72
C LEU A 259 5.99 -9.39 9.64
N LYS A 260 4.99 -10.05 10.24
CA LYS A 260 5.13 -11.21 11.12
C LYS A 260 4.49 -12.44 10.47
N LEU A 261 5.02 -13.60 10.83
CA LEU A 261 4.46 -14.88 10.38
C LEU A 261 2.94 -14.93 10.64
N GLY A 262 2.17 -15.21 9.59
CA GLY A 262 0.72 -15.27 9.64
C GLY A 262 -0.01 -13.97 9.33
N ASP A 263 0.71 -12.85 9.13
CA ASP A 263 0.11 -11.61 8.65
C ASP A 263 -0.60 -11.82 7.31
N LYS A 264 -1.72 -11.13 7.14
CA LYS A 264 -2.61 -11.24 5.98
C LYS A 264 -2.57 -9.96 5.17
N LEU A 265 -2.38 -10.12 3.86
CA LEU A 265 -2.60 -9.10 2.85
C LEU A 265 -3.91 -9.43 2.14
N VAL A 266 -4.69 -8.41 1.79
CA VAL A 266 -5.98 -8.58 1.14
C VAL A 266 -6.01 -7.77 -0.13
N LEU A 267 -6.34 -8.42 -1.25
CA LEU A 267 -6.42 -7.82 -2.58
C LEU A 267 -7.80 -8.03 -3.19
N THR A 268 -8.22 -7.08 -4.02
CA THR A 268 -9.37 -7.26 -4.91
C THR A 268 -8.84 -7.34 -6.34
N VAL A 269 -9.13 -8.42 -7.04
CA VAL A 269 -8.57 -8.70 -8.37
C VAL A 269 -9.68 -8.87 -9.40
N LEU A 270 -9.56 -8.21 -10.55
CA LEU A 270 -10.37 -8.49 -11.73
C LEU A 270 -9.59 -9.40 -12.67
N HIS A 271 -10.13 -10.59 -12.93
CA HIS A 271 -9.54 -11.55 -13.85
C HIS A 271 -10.65 -12.35 -14.55
N GLY A 272 -10.52 -12.56 -15.87
CA GLY A 272 -11.43 -13.42 -16.63
C GLY A 272 -12.90 -13.00 -16.55
N GLN A 273 -13.18 -11.68 -16.59
CA GLN A 273 -14.52 -11.10 -16.41
C GLN A 273 -15.13 -11.30 -15.01
N GLN A 274 -14.36 -11.73 -14.01
CA GLN A 274 -14.82 -11.90 -12.64
C GLN A 274 -14.01 -11.02 -11.69
N ILE A 275 -14.70 -10.43 -10.71
CA ILE A 275 -14.07 -9.74 -9.58
C ILE A 275 -13.97 -10.72 -8.42
N TYR A 276 -12.74 -10.99 -8.01
CA TYR A 276 -12.40 -11.74 -6.81
C TYR A 276 -12.13 -10.75 -5.69
N GLU A 277 -13.10 -10.59 -4.81
CA GLU A 277 -12.96 -9.75 -3.63
C GLU A 277 -12.26 -10.49 -2.49
N ASP A 278 -11.50 -9.74 -1.71
CA ASP A 278 -10.87 -10.21 -0.47
C ASP A 278 -9.97 -11.44 -0.64
N VAL A 279 -9.21 -11.50 -1.74
CA VAL A 279 -8.16 -12.50 -1.95
C VAL A 279 -7.10 -12.33 -0.87
N VAL A 280 -7.03 -13.31 0.04
CA VAL A 280 -6.10 -13.29 1.17
C VAL A 280 -4.78 -13.91 0.78
N ILE A 281 -3.68 -13.20 1.05
CA ILE A 281 -2.31 -13.68 0.91
C ILE A 281 -1.66 -13.71 2.29
N LEU A 282 -1.19 -14.89 2.71
CA LEU A 282 -0.49 -15.09 3.97
C LEU A 282 1.01 -14.85 3.80
N PHE A 283 1.61 -14.14 4.74
CA PHE A 283 3.06 -14.10 4.90
C PHE A 283 3.55 -15.30 5.73
N LEU A 284 4.40 -16.13 5.13
CA LEU A 284 4.95 -17.35 5.72
C LEU A 284 6.34 -17.15 6.33
N GLY A 285 6.80 -15.89 6.44
CA GLY A 285 8.10 -15.56 7.01
C GLY A 285 9.23 -15.47 5.99
N LYS A 286 10.46 -15.42 6.50
CA LYS A 286 11.69 -15.33 5.72
C LYS A 286 12.37 -16.68 5.62
N LYS A 287 12.92 -17.02 4.45
CA LYS A 287 13.68 -18.25 4.21
C LYS A 287 14.89 -17.97 3.34
N ILE A 288 16.00 -18.65 3.59
CA ILE A 288 17.07 -18.77 2.59
C ILE A 288 16.66 -19.85 1.60
N ILE A 289 16.66 -19.52 0.30
CA ILE A 289 16.35 -20.46 -0.77
C ILE A 289 17.55 -20.63 -1.69
N THR A 290 17.66 -21.82 -2.29
CA THR A 290 18.61 -22.09 -3.36
C THR A 290 17.90 -21.89 -4.70
N THR A 291 18.52 -21.11 -5.57
CA THR A 291 18.12 -20.95 -6.97
C THR A 291 19.29 -21.30 -7.89
N LYS A 292 19.05 -21.40 -9.20
CA LYS A 292 20.10 -21.53 -10.21
C LYS A 292 21.11 -20.38 -10.22
N LEU A 293 20.72 -19.22 -9.72
CA LEU A 293 21.56 -18.04 -9.59
C LEU A 293 22.39 -18.03 -8.29
N GLY A 294 22.11 -18.96 -7.37
CA GLY A 294 22.75 -19.09 -6.07
C GLY A 294 21.74 -19.05 -4.91
N LYS A 295 22.26 -18.99 -3.69
CA LYS A 295 21.45 -18.92 -2.46
C LYS A 295 21.15 -17.47 -2.08
N THR A 296 19.91 -17.18 -1.71
CA THR A 296 19.56 -15.82 -1.25
C THR A 296 18.37 -15.82 -0.29
N SER A 297 18.17 -14.72 0.42
CA SER A 297 17.05 -14.53 1.34
C SER A 297 15.77 -14.19 0.59
N ALA A 298 14.66 -14.82 0.98
CA ALA A 298 13.36 -14.63 0.37
C ALA A 298 12.26 -14.46 1.44
N LEU A 299 11.36 -13.51 1.17
CA LEU A 299 10.04 -13.39 1.77
C LEU A 299 9.10 -14.39 1.11
N VAL A 300 8.38 -15.19 1.90
CA VAL A 300 7.50 -16.23 1.38
C VAL A 300 6.04 -15.83 1.58
N PHE A 301 5.27 -15.86 0.50
CA PHE A 301 3.85 -15.54 0.49
C PHE A 301 3.03 -16.71 -0.08
N ALA A 302 1.84 -16.93 0.46
CA ALA A 302 0.93 -17.96 -0.04
C ALA A 302 -0.51 -17.42 -0.11
N PRO A 303 -1.12 -17.32 -1.31
CA PRO A 303 -2.53 -17.02 -1.41
C PRO A 303 -3.37 -18.16 -0.83
N LEU A 304 -4.47 -17.80 -0.19
CA LEU A 304 -5.52 -18.75 0.18
C LEU A 304 -6.33 -19.05 -1.07
N VAL A 305 -6.15 -20.25 -1.61
CA VAL A 305 -6.84 -20.74 -2.79
C VAL A 305 -7.75 -21.89 -2.37
N PRO A 306 -9.03 -21.89 -2.77
CA PRO A 306 -9.89 -23.05 -2.58
C PRO A 306 -9.28 -24.29 -3.23
N THR A 307 -9.13 -25.37 -2.46
CA THR A 307 -8.59 -26.64 -2.97
C THR A 307 -9.68 -27.66 -3.28
N GLU A 308 -10.86 -27.51 -2.68
CA GLU A 308 -12.02 -28.37 -2.91
C GLU A 308 -12.41 -28.31 -4.39
N ASP A 309 -12.60 -29.49 -5.00
CA ASP A 309 -12.91 -29.68 -6.43
C ASP A 309 -11.97 -28.96 -7.42
N SER A 310 -10.73 -28.72 -7.02
CA SER A 310 -9.71 -28.04 -7.84
C SER A 310 -8.56 -28.96 -8.26
N ILE A 311 -7.75 -28.49 -9.21
CA ILE A 311 -6.49 -29.15 -9.62
C ILE A 311 -5.34 -28.94 -8.62
N PHE A 312 -5.56 -28.14 -7.58
CA PHE A 312 -4.53 -27.77 -6.60
C PHE A 312 -4.46 -28.77 -5.45
N SER A 313 -3.25 -28.97 -4.90
CA SER A 313 -3.01 -29.95 -3.84
C SER A 313 -2.36 -29.35 -2.59
N GLY A 314 -2.80 -29.85 -1.43
CA GLY A 314 -2.28 -29.48 -0.11
C GLY A 314 -2.85 -28.17 0.44
N ALA A 315 -2.63 -27.93 1.74
CA ALA A 315 -3.21 -26.77 2.45
C ALA A 315 -2.69 -25.40 1.96
N ARG A 316 -1.56 -25.38 1.24
CA ARG A 316 -0.94 -24.20 0.63
C ARG A 316 -0.45 -24.57 -0.76
N PRO A 317 -1.35 -24.57 -1.75
CA PRO A 317 -1.01 -25.06 -3.07
C PRO A 317 -0.08 -24.11 -3.83
N VAL A 318 -0.06 -22.82 -3.48
CA VAL A 318 0.77 -21.82 -4.13
C VAL A 318 1.68 -21.15 -3.11
N GLU A 319 2.98 -21.08 -3.42
CA GLU A 319 3.97 -20.34 -2.64
C GLU A 319 4.82 -19.47 -3.58
N ALA A 320 4.85 -18.16 -3.31
CA ALA A 320 5.68 -17.18 -3.99
C ALA A 320 6.85 -16.79 -3.09
N TYR A 321 8.06 -16.84 -3.65
CA TYR A 321 9.31 -16.50 -2.98
C TYR A 321 9.85 -15.23 -3.61
N ILE A 322 9.83 -14.14 -2.86
CA ILE A 322 10.23 -12.80 -3.30
C ILE A 322 11.52 -12.44 -2.60
N SER A 323 12.51 -11.86 -3.29
CA SER A 323 13.79 -11.47 -2.68
C SER A 323 13.57 -10.55 -1.48
N ASP A 324 14.31 -10.80 -0.40
CA ASP A 324 14.32 -9.95 0.80
C ASP A 324 15.35 -8.82 0.63
N ASP A 325 15.17 -8.02 -0.43
CA ASP A 325 15.98 -6.86 -0.76
C ASP A 325 15.10 -5.69 -1.25
N VAL A 326 15.72 -4.60 -1.72
CA VAL A 326 15.01 -3.41 -2.21
C VAL A 326 14.22 -3.68 -3.50
N ASN A 327 14.64 -4.65 -4.32
CA ASN A 327 14.03 -4.91 -5.62
C ASN A 327 12.76 -5.77 -5.52
N LYS A 328 12.67 -6.60 -4.46
CA LYS A 328 11.53 -7.49 -4.21
C LYS A 328 11.18 -8.31 -5.46
N VAL A 329 12.19 -8.91 -6.10
CA VAL A 329 12.04 -9.70 -7.32
C VAL A 329 11.56 -11.11 -6.95
N PRO A 330 10.55 -11.68 -7.61
CA PRO A 330 10.23 -13.09 -7.48
C PRO A 330 11.39 -13.93 -7.93
N LEU A 331 11.88 -14.72 -7.00
CA LEU A 331 12.95 -15.66 -7.22
C LEU A 331 12.37 -17.00 -7.66
N LYS A 332 11.22 -17.38 -7.09
CA LYS A 332 10.55 -18.64 -7.36
C LYS A 332 9.04 -18.55 -7.12
N LEU A 333 8.25 -19.21 -7.95
CA LEU A 333 6.85 -19.53 -7.70
C LEU A 333 6.71 -21.05 -7.74
N LYS A 334 6.01 -21.62 -6.76
CA LYS A 334 5.71 -23.05 -6.71
C LYS A 334 4.22 -23.25 -6.61
N VAL A 335 3.68 -24.10 -7.48
CA VAL A 335 2.28 -24.49 -7.53
C VAL A 335 2.19 -26.01 -7.44
N ASN A 336 1.66 -26.52 -6.33
CA ASN A 336 1.40 -27.95 -6.14
C ASN A 336 0.05 -28.31 -6.76
N LEU A 337 0.09 -29.29 -7.66
CA LEU A 337 -1.10 -29.82 -8.32
C LEU A 337 -1.43 -31.21 -7.76
N VAL A 338 -2.62 -31.73 -8.04
CA VAL A 338 -2.99 -33.11 -7.69
C VAL A 338 -2.00 -34.11 -8.27
N ILE A 339 -1.51 -33.83 -9.48
CA ILE A 339 -0.47 -34.60 -10.15
C ILE A 339 0.70 -33.66 -10.46
N GLY A 340 1.82 -33.83 -9.76
CA GLY A 340 3.03 -33.05 -9.97
C GLY A 340 2.99 -31.62 -9.39
N ALA A 341 3.90 -30.79 -9.86
CA ALA A 341 3.99 -29.38 -9.47
C ALA A 341 4.49 -28.53 -10.63
N VAL A 342 4.08 -27.26 -10.67
CA VAL A 342 4.68 -26.26 -11.56
C VAL A 342 5.62 -25.40 -10.73
N GLU A 343 6.86 -25.26 -11.20
CA GLU A 343 7.85 -24.36 -10.60
C GLU A 343 8.31 -23.34 -11.64
N VAL A 344 8.26 -22.06 -11.28
CA VAL A 344 8.76 -20.95 -12.10
C VAL A 344 9.94 -20.35 -11.35
N GLU A 345 11.11 -20.32 -11.96
CA GLU A 345 12.35 -19.92 -11.29
C GLU A 345 13.07 -18.82 -12.07
N LEU A 346 13.56 -17.80 -11.37
CA LEU A 346 14.34 -16.72 -11.96
C LEU A 346 15.67 -17.26 -12.48
N THR A 347 15.98 -16.93 -13.73
CA THR A 347 17.20 -17.39 -14.43
C THR A 347 18.01 -16.26 -15.04
N GLY A 348 17.43 -15.07 -15.17
CA GLY A 348 18.13 -13.89 -15.65
C GLY A 348 17.39 -12.62 -15.27
N TYR A 349 18.12 -11.52 -15.13
CA TYR A 349 17.54 -10.21 -14.86
C TYR A 349 18.46 -9.09 -15.36
N LYS A 350 17.87 -7.93 -15.67
CA LYS A 350 18.56 -6.68 -16.03
C LYS A 350 17.74 -5.50 -15.51
N GLY A 351 18.40 -4.35 -15.37
CA GLY A 351 17.69 -3.11 -15.03
C GLY A 351 17.12 -3.06 -13.61
N LEU A 352 17.60 -3.88 -12.67
CA LEU A 352 17.23 -3.79 -11.25
C LEU A 352 17.75 -2.50 -10.62
N LYS A 353 17.13 -2.01 -9.54
CA LYS A 353 17.63 -0.84 -8.80
C LYS A 353 18.99 -1.13 -8.15
N GLU A 354 19.10 -2.30 -7.53
CA GLU A 354 20.33 -2.81 -6.92
C GLU A 354 20.61 -4.25 -7.35
N ALA A 355 21.87 -4.69 -7.23
CA ALA A 355 22.21 -6.09 -7.48
C ALA A 355 21.65 -7.00 -6.39
N ILE A 356 21.07 -8.13 -6.77
CA ILE A 356 20.63 -9.15 -5.81
C ILE A 356 21.87 -9.91 -5.32
N HIS A 357 22.05 -10.01 -4.01
CA HIS A 357 23.17 -10.75 -3.44
C HIS A 357 22.87 -12.25 -3.40
N PHE A 358 23.53 -13.00 -4.28
CA PHE A 358 23.53 -14.46 -4.28
C PHE A 358 24.81 -15.01 -3.65
N GLN A 359 24.65 -15.84 -2.62
CA GLN A 359 25.73 -16.62 -2.05
C GLN A 359 26.01 -17.86 -2.93
N PRO A 360 27.27 -18.32 -3.02
CA PRO A 360 27.60 -19.57 -3.69
C PRO A 360 26.75 -20.74 -3.16
N SER A 361 26.26 -21.56 -4.08
CA SER A 361 25.42 -22.72 -3.81
C SER A 361 26.16 -23.84 -3.10
#